data_AF-A0A957QLR3-F1
#
_entry.id   AF-A0A957QLR3-F1
#
_cell.length_a   1.000
_cell.length_b   1.000
_cell.length_c   1.000
_cell.angle_alpha   90.00
_cell.angle_beta   90.00
_cell.angle_gamma   90.00
#
_symmetry.space_group_name_H-M   'P 1'
#
loop_
_entity.id
_entity.type
_entity.pdbx_description
1 polymer ?
#
loop_
_entity_poly.entity_id
_entity_poly.type
_entity_poly.pdbx_seq_one_letter_code
_entity_poly.pdbx_strand_id
1 'polypeptide(L)'
;DEAQLAAMMEAAITVLAEQNAGALPPAGSEPVIVTQLDEPVINAIPAGLQSQLDLPIRVVLALAAGIGLALLAEYLDPTLRSRADLETIELPVLGEIPKR
;
A
#
# COMPACT_ATOMS: atom_id res chain seq x y z
N ASP A 1 -4.93 -18.72 -3.92
CA ASP A 1 -5.49 -19.50 -5.03
C ASP A 1 -6.66 -20.32 -4.51
N GLU A 2 -7.73 -20.46 -5.29
CA GLU A 2 -8.96 -21.15 -4.88
C GLU A 2 -8.70 -22.63 -4.57
N ALA A 3 -7.92 -23.31 -5.42
CA ALA A 3 -7.54 -24.71 -5.21
C ALA A 3 -6.74 -24.90 -3.91
N GLN A 4 -5.86 -23.95 -3.60
CA GLN A 4 -5.09 -23.98 -2.36
C GLN A 4 -5.97 -23.74 -1.12
N LEU A 5 -6.93 -22.81 -1.21
CA LEU A 5 -7.90 -22.56 -0.13
C LEU A 5 -8.78 -23.79 0.12
N ALA A 6 -9.24 -24.46 -0.93
CA ALA A 6 -10.00 -25.70 -0.82
C ALA A 6 -9.20 -26.80 -0.12
N ALA A 7 -7.95 -27.02 -0.54
CA ALA A 7 -7.05 -27.99 0.09
C ALA A 7 -6.78 -27.69 1.57
N MET A 8 -6.65 -26.41 1.93
CA MET A 8 -6.48 -25.99 3.32
C MET A 8 -7.72 -26.24 4.17
N MET A 9 -8.91 -25.98 3.64
CA MET A 9 -10.17 -26.23 4.36
C MET A 9 -10.39 -27.72 4.59
N GLU A 10 -10.18 -28.56 3.57
CA GLU A 10 -10.28 -30.01 3.69
C GLU A 10 -9.33 -30.54 4.77
N ALA A 11 -8.06 -30.14 4.69
CA ALA A 11 -7.06 -30.55 5.68
C ALA A 11 -7.42 -30.10 7.10
N ALA A 12 -7.95 -28.89 7.27
CA ALA A 12 -8.41 -28.39 8.56
C ALA A 12 -9.59 -29.22 9.10
N ILE A 13 -10.56 -29.58 8.25
CA ILE A 13 -11.69 -30.44 8.61
C ILE A 13 -11.20 -31.83 9.03
N THR A 14 -10.30 -32.45 8.26
CA THR A 14 -9.72 -33.76 8.60
C THR A 14 -9.02 -33.72 9.96
N VAL A 15 -8.17 -32.70 10.20
CA VAL A 15 -7.45 -32.57 11.48
C VAL A 15 -8.41 -32.36 12.65
N LEU A 16 -9.45 -31.53 12.48
CA LEU A 16 -10.45 -31.30 13.53
C LEU A 16 -11.32 -32.52 13.80
N ALA A 17 -11.64 -33.32 12.77
CA ALA A 17 -12.43 -34.54 12.93
C ALA A 17 -11.61 -35.67 13.58
N GLU A 18 -10.37 -35.87 13.13
CA GLU A 18 -9.55 -37.04 13.51
C GLU A 18 -8.61 -36.79 14.70
N GLN A 19 -8.17 -35.54 14.92
CA GLN A 19 -7.13 -35.20 15.90
C GLN A 19 -7.62 -34.25 17.00
N ASN A 20 -8.94 -34.10 17.19
CA ASN A 20 -9.51 -33.21 18.22
C ASN A 20 -9.07 -33.52 19.65
N ALA A 21 -8.77 -34.78 19.97
CA ALA A 21 -8.46 -35.23 21.34
C ALA A 21 -7.23 -34.53 21.95
N GLY A 22 -6.30 -34.04 21.13
CA GLY A 22 -5.13 -33.29 21.59
C GLY A 22 -5.39 -31.79 21.82
N ALA A 23 -6.48 -31.25 21.28
CA ALA A 23 -6.78 -29.81 21.27
C ALA A 23 -8.04 -29.44 22.06
N LEU A 24 -9.02 -30.34 22.15
CA LEU A 24 -10.28 -30.10 22.85
C LEU A 24 -10.32 -30.86 24.18
N PRO A 25 -10.73 -30.20 25.28
CA PRO A 25 -10.95 -30.89 26.55
C PRO A 25 -12.13 -31.87 26.41
N PRO A 26 -12.10 -33.04 27.09
CA PRO A 26 -13.18 -34.02 27.04
C PRO A 26 -14.53 -33.45 27.50
N ALA A 27 -15.63 -33.92 26.89
CA ALA A 27 -16.97 -33.60 27.34
C ALA A 27 -17.38 -34.57 28.46
N GLY A 28 -16.83 -34.37 29.65
CA GLY A 28 -17.02 -35.28 30.78
C GLY A 28 -16.15 -36.54 30.66
N SER A 29 -16.77 -37.72 30.66
CA SER A 29 -16.08 -39.02 30.53
C SER A 29 -15.95 -39.51 29.08
N GLU A 30 -16.51 -38.78 28.11
CA GLU A 30 -16.54 -39.16 26.71
C GLU A 30 -15.66 -38.21 25.86
N PRO A 31 -14.96 -38.74 24.84
CA PRO A 31 -14.21 -37.92 23.90
C PRO A 31 -15.15 -37.01 23.10
N VAL A 32 -14.70 -35.79 22.81
CA VAL A 32 -15.47 -34.82 22.02
C VAL A 32 -15.54 -35.31 20.57
N ILE A 33 -16.75 -35.46 20.05
CA ILE A 33 -16.98 -35.77 18.64
C ILE A 33 -17.18 -34.46 17.89
N VAL A 34 -16.28 -34.17 16.95
CA VAL A 34 -16.40 -33.02 16.06
C VAL A 34 -16.99 -33.50 14.74
N THR A 35 -18.08 -32.88 14.31
CA THR A 35 -18.72 -33.15 13.02
C THR A 35 -18.85 -31.85 12.25
N GLN A 36 -18.69 -31.93 10.92
CA GLN A 36 -18.91 -30.79 10.05
C GLN A 36 -20.40 -30.47 10.00
N LEU A 37 -20.75 -29.21 10.27
CA LEU A 37 -22.14 -28.75 10.24
C LEU A 37 -22.52 -28.21 8.85
N ASP A 38 -21.64 -27.41 8.24
CA ASP A 38 -21.86 -26.76 6.94
C ASP A 38 -20.67 -26.97 6.00
N GLU A 39 -20.95 -26.94 4.69
CA GLU A 39 -19.93 -26.93 3.63
C GLU A 39 -19.29 -25.55 3.53
N PRO A 40 -17.96 -25.42 3.60
CA PRO A 40 -17.31 -24.12 3.51
C PRO A 40 -17.34 -23.58 2.08
N VAL A 41 -17.75 -22.32 1.93
CA VAL A 41 -17.86 -21.64 0.63
C VAL A 41 -16.73 -20.62 0.47
N ILE A 42 -15.95 -20.76 -0.60
CA ILE A 42 -14.91 -19.79 -0.95
C ILE A 42 -15.57 -18.62 -1.69
N ASN A 43 -15.45 -17.43 -1.13
CA ASN A 43 -15.96 -16.21 -1.74
C ASN A 43 -14.82 -15.24 -2.02
N ALA A 44 -14.79 -14.67 -3.23
CA ALA A 44 -13.86 -13.60 -3.56
C ALA A 44 -14.32 -12.32 -2.86
N ILE A 45 -13.45 -11.77 -2.00
CA ILE A 45 -13.69 -10.49 -1.33
C ILE A 45 -13.00 -9.40 -2.16
N PRO A 46 -13.70 -8.31 -2.52
CA PRO A 46 -13.07 -7.21 -3.23
C PRO A 46 -11.96 -6.58 -2.37
N ALA A 47 -10.96 -6.00 -3.04
CA ALA A 47 -9.88 -5.31 -2.36
C ALA A 47 -10.43 -4.21 -1.44
N GLY A 48 -9.96 -4.18 -0.20
CA GLY A 48 -10.38 -3.19 0.79
C GLY A 48 -10.07 -1.77 0.35
N LEU A 49 -10.79 -0.78 0.91
CA LEU A 49 -10.63 0.62 0.56
C LEU A 49 -9.17 1.10 0.71
N GLN A 50 -8.47 0.67 1.76
CA GLN A 50 -7.04 0.96 1.93
C GLN A 50 -6.21 0.47 0.75
N SER A 51 -6.44 -0.77 0.27
CA SER A 51 -5.71 -1.33 -0.87
C SER A 51 -5.97 -0.58 -2.17
N GLN A 52 -7.17 -0.02 -2.33
CA GLN A 52 -7.52 0.76 -3.52
C GLN A 52 -6.89 2.16 -3.48
N LEU A 53 -6.72 2.74 -2.28
CA LEU A 53 -6.17 4.08 -2.09
C LEU A 53 -4.65 4.11 -1.95
N ASP A 54 -3.99 2.98 -1.66
CA ASP A 54 -2.54 2.91 -1.49
C ASP A 54 -1.78 3.51 -2.69
N LEU A 55 -2.09 3.04 -3.90
CA LEU A 55 -1.41 3.49 -5.12
C LEU A 55 -1.68 4.98 -5.43
N PRO A 56 -2.94 5.45 -5.50
CA PRO A 56 -3.23 6.88 -5.73
C PRO A 56 -2.55 7.80 -4.70
N ILE A 57 -2.62 7.46 -3.41
CA ILE A 57 -2.00 8.26 -2.35
C ILE A 57 -0.48 8.30 -2.56
N ARG A 58 0.15 7.17 -2.85
CA ARG A 58 1.60 7.10 -3.08
C ARG A 58 2.04 7.95 -4.27
N VAL A 59 1.26 7.95 -5.36
CA VAL A 59 1.54 8.77 -6.55
C VAL A 59 1.43 10.25 -6.22
N VAL A 60 0.35 10.66 -5.56
CA VAL A 60 0.15 12.07 -5.15
C VAL A 60 1.26 12.53 -4.21
N LEU A 61 1.64 11.70 -3.23
CA LEU A 61 2.73 12.01 -2.32
C LEU A 61 4.08 12.13 -3.05
N ALA A 62 4.37 11.21 -3.97
CA ALA A 62 5.60 11.25 -4.75
C ALA A 62 5.68 12.52 -5.63
N LEU A 63 4.56 12.90 -6.26
CA LEU A 63 4.47 14.13 -7.05
C LEU A 63 4.62 15.38 -6.18
N ALA A 64 3.92 15.44 -5.04
CA ALA A 64 4.02 16.55 -4.10
C ALA A 64 5.44 16.72 -3.57
N ALA A 65 6.11 15.61 -3.22
CA ALA A 65 7.50 15.62 -2.81
C ALA A 65 8.43 16.07 -3.94
N GLY A 66 8.25 15.58 -5.17
CA GLY A 66 9.04 15.98 -6.33
C GLY A 66 8.91 17.47 -6.66
N ILE A 67 7.68 17.99 -6.64
CA ILE A 67 7.41 19.43 -6.83
C ILE A 67 8.04 20.24 -5.70
N GLY A 68 7.86 19.81 -4.45
CA GLY A 68 8.45 20.46 -3.28
C GLY A 68 9.98 20.53 -3.37
N LEU A 69 10.63 19.44 -3.79
CA LEU A 69 12.07 19.39 -3.99
C LEU A 69 12.52 20.28 -5.16
N ALA A 70 11.77 20.32 -6.27
CA ALA A 70 12.09 21.19 -7.40
C ALA A 70 12.00 22.67 -7.00
N LEU A 71 10.94 23.06 -6.29
CA LEU A 71 10.77 24.42 -5.78
C LEU A 71 11.85 24.78 -4.74
N LEU A 72 12.22 23.84 -3.88
CA LEU A 72 13.30 24.06 -2.91
C LEU A 72 14.65 24.25 -3.60
N ALA A 73 14.93 23.44 -4.62
CA ALA A 73 16.15 23.58 -5.42
C ALA A 73 16.19 24.93 -6.14
N GLU A 74 15.06 25.36 -6.71
CA GLU A 74 14.94 26.67 -7.36
C GLU A 74 15.11 27.82 -6.37
N TYR A 75 14.52 27.71 -5.18
CA TYR A 75 14.62 28.73 -4.14
C TYR A 75 16.05 28.90 -3.60
N LEU A 76 16.79 27.79 -3.49
CA LEU A 76 18.17 27.80 -3.01
C LEU A 76 19.19 28.07 -4.12
N ASP A 77 18.77 28.18 -5.39
CA ASP A 77 19.70 28.42 -6.50
C ASP A 77 20.18 29.88 -6.48
N PRO A 78 21.49 30.14 -6.30
CA PRO A 78 22.05 31.49 -6.34
C PRO A 78 22.16 32.06 -7.77
N THR A 79 21.76 31.32 -8.80
CA THR A 79 21.89 31.72 -10.20
C THR A 79 20.77 32.68 -10.60
N LEU A 80 21.16 33.79 -11.26
CA LEU A 80 20.23 34.70 -11.93
C LEU A 80 20.04 34.24 -13.37
N ARG A 81 18.82 33.88 -13.75
CA ARG A 81 18.50 33.27 -15.05
C ARG A 81 17.92 34.29 -16.03
N SER A 82 17.30 35.35 -15.51
CA SER A 82 16.59 36.34 -16.31
C SER A 82 16.99 37.77 -15.96
N ARG A 83 16.76 38.69 -16.90
CA ARG A 83 16.89 40.13 -16.67
C ARG A 83 15.96 40.62 -15.55
N ALA A 84 14.79 39.98 -15.40
CA ALA A 84 13.82 40.34 -14.38
C ALA A 84 14.32 39.99 -12.98
N ASP A 85 15.17 38.96 -12.85
CA ASP A 85 15.79 38.58 -11.59
C ASP A 85 16.75 39.70 -11.11
N LEU A 86 17.47 40.34 -12.06
CA LEU A 86 18.35 41.49 -11.80
C LEU A 86 17.57 42.77 -11.47
N GLU A 87 16.47 43.02 -12.18
CA GLU A 87 15.59 44.16 -11.92
C GLU A 87 14.89 44.04 -10.55
N THR A 88 14.58 42.82 -10.10
CA THR A 88 13.98 42.54 -8.78
C THR A 88 14.92 42.89 -7.62
N ILE A 89 16.24 42.84 -7.85
CA ILE A 89 17.27 43.25 -6.87
C ILE A 89 17.79 44.67 -7.14
N GLU A 90 17.01 45.49 -7.85
CA GLU A 90 17.28 46.91 -8.17
C GLU A 90 18.58 47.16 -8.94
N LEU A 91 19.10 46.15 -9.65
CA LEU A 91 20.27 46.28 -10.51
C LEU A 91 19.84 46.65 -11.95
N PRO A 92 20.29 47.80 -12.48
CA PRO A 92 19.92 48.22 -13.84
C PRO A 92 20.60 47.34 -14.90
N VAL A 93 19.80 46.80 -15.81
CA VAL A 93 20.28 45.98 -16.93
C VAL A 93 20.77 46.88 -18.06
N LEU A 94 22.09 46.87 -18.32
CA LEU A 94 22.72 47.70 -19.37
C LEU A 94 22.59 47.10 -20.78
N GLY A 95 22.33 45.80 -20.90
CA GLY A 95 22.16 45.11 -22.17
C GLY A 95 22.18 43.59 -21.99
N GLU A 96 21.54 42.85 -22.91
CA GLU A 96 21.47 41.39 -22.91
C GLU A 96 22.30 40.82 -24.08
N ILE A 97 23.15 39.84 -23.80
CA ILE A 97 23.94 39.16 -24.84
C ILE A 97 23.09 38.01 -25.39
N PRO A 98 22.73 38.00 -26.69
CA PRO A 98 21.91 36.94 -27.28
C PRO A 98 22.66 35.60 -27.23
N LYS A 99 21.96 34.53 -26.82
CA LYS A 99 22.48 33.17 -26.90
C LYS A 99 22.56 32.77 -28.39
N ARG A 100 23.67 32.13 -28.78
CA ARG A 100 23.86 31.58 -30.13
C ARG A 100 22.86 30.47 -30.43
#